data_AF-A0A6G3TGX1-F1
#
_entry.id   AF-A0A6G3TGX1-F1
#
_cell.length_a   1.000
_cell.length_b   1.000
_cell.length_c   1.000
_cell.angle_alpha   90.00
_cell.angle_beta   90.00
_cell.angle_gamma   90.00
#
_symmetry.space_group_name_H-M   'P 1'
#
loop_
_entity.id
_entity.type
_entity.pdbx_description
1 polymer ?
#
loop_
_entity_poly.entity_id
_entity_poly.type
_entity_poly.pdbx_seq_one_letter_code
_entity_poly.pdbx_strand_id
1 'polypeptide(L)'
;RATLAELRGAVADWARQPSRPVPGELRDRLRAAWEDDLDAPGVLRVLRRVATDPDLPDGARFEVFAYADRFLGLHLTRDVGSPP
;
A
#
# COMPACT_ATOMS: atom_id res chain seq x y z
N ARG A 1 15.12 -3.94 2.52
CA ARG A 1 14.46 -3.95 1.19
C ARG A 1 13.50 -5.14 1.28
N ALA A 2 12.19 -4.94 1.20
CA ALA A 2 11.26 -6.07 1.23
C ALA A 2 11.14 -6.66 -0.18
N THR A 3 11.00 -7.97 -0.30
CA THR A 3 10.69 -8.62 -1.59
C THR A 3 9.21 -8.44 -1.93
N LEU A 4 8.82 -8.63 -3.20
CA LEU A 4 7.40 -8.58 -3.60
C LEU A 4 6.54 -9.62 -2.87
N ALA A 5 7.12 -10.79 -2.55
CA ALA A 5 6.45 -11.84 -1.79
C ALA A 5 6.15 -11.37 -0.35
N GLU A 6 7.14 -10.78 0.33
CA GLU A 6 6.94 -10.21 1.67
C GLU A 6 5.87 -9.11 1.69
N LEU A 7 5.86 -8.24 0.67
CA LEU A 7 4.86 -7.18 0.57
C LEU A 7 3.45 -7.74 0.37
N ARG A 8 3.28 -8.75 -0.49
CA ARG A 8 1.98 -9.38 -0.71
C ARG A 8 1.48 -10.13 0.52
N GLY A 9 2.37 -10.81 1.25
CA GLY A 9 2.07 -11.41 2.55
C GLY A 9 1.59 -10.38 3.57
N ALA A 10 2.32 -9.26 3.72
CA ALA A 10 1.92 -8.18 4.62
C ALA A 10 0.57 -7.56 4.25
N VAL A 11 0.30 -7.35 2.96
CA VAL A 11 -0.99 -6.83 2.48
C VAL A 11 -2.13 -7.82 2.76
N ALA A 12 -1.90 -9.12 2.54
CA ALA A 12 -2.85 -10.17 2.88
C ALA A 12 -3.12 -10.22 4.40
N ASP A 13 -2.09 -9.99 5.21
CA ASP A 13 -2.23 -9.93 6.66
C ASP A 13 -3.08 -8.75 7.12
N TRP A 14 -2.82 -7.56 6.59
CA TRP A 14 -3.57 -6.35 6.91
C TRP A 14 -5.02 -6.42 6.43
N ALA A 15 -5.30 -7.10 5.31
CA ALA A 15 -6.65 -7.28 4.77
C ALA A 15 -7.59 -8.05 5.70
N ARG A 16 -7.07 -8.73 6.75
CA ARG A 16 -7.88 -9.40 7.78
C ARG A 16 -8.48 -8.45 8.80
N GLN A 17 -8.05 -7.19 8.82
CA GLN A 17 -8.60 -6.16 9.70
C GLN A 17 -9.71 -5.37 8.99
N PRO A 18 -10.66 -4.76 9.74
CA PRO A 18 -11.71 -3.94 9.13
C PRO A 18 -11.13 -2.82 8.25
N SER A 19 -11.64 -2.69 7.02
CA SER A 19 -11.20 -1.66 6.07
C SER A 19 -11.37 -0.25 6.66
N ARG A 20 -10.43 0.64 6.28
CA ARG A 20 -10.42 2.05 6.65
C ARG A 20 -10.03 2.88 5.43
N PRO A 21 -10.68 4.04 5.20
CA PRO A 21 -10.40 4.84 4.02
C PRO A 21 -8.92 5.25 3.96
N VAL A 22 -8.38 5.35 2.74
CA VAL A 22 -7.06 5.95 2.49
C VAL A 22 -7.02 7.37 3.08
N PRO A 23 -6.12 7.67 4.03
CA PRO A 23 -5.97 9.02 4.58
C PRO A 23 -5.72 10.06 3.48
N GLY A 24 -6.38 11.23 3.57
CA GLY A 24 -6.34 12.26 2.53
C GLY A 24 -4.92 12.69 2.16
N GLU A 25 -4.07 12.94 3.16
CA GLU A 25 -2.66 13.31 2.96
C GLU A 25 -1.88 12.26 2.17
N LEU A 26 -2.13 10.96 2.40
CA LEU A 26 -1.47 9.89 1.66
C LEU A 26 -2.00 9.81 0.22
N ARG A 27 -3.31 10.00 0.03
CA ARG A 27 -3.90 10.10 -1.31
C ARG A 27 -3.30 11.25 -2.10
N ASP A 28 -3.15 12.42 -1.49
CA ASP A 28 -2.58 13.60 -2.13
C ASP A 28 -1.11 13.39 -2.51
N ARG A 29 -0.32 12.77 -1.63
CA ARG A 29 1.07 12.41 -1.94
C ARG A 29 1.19 11.41 -3.08
N LEU A 30 0.34 10.39 -3.11
CA LEU A 30 0.35 9.40 -4.18
C LEU A 30 -0.03 10.05 -5.51
N ARG A 31 -1.07 10.91 -5.52
CA ARG A 31 -1.46 11.67 -6.70
C ARG A 31 -0.36 12.61 -7.18
N ALA A 32 0.28 13.35 -6.29
CA ALA A 32 1.40 14.23 -6.65
C ALA A 32 2.55 13.45 -7.31
N ALA A 33 2.90 12.27 -6.79
CA ALA A 33 3.92 11.41 -7.40
C ALA A 33 3.50 10.90 -8.78
N TRP A 34 2.21 10.64 -9.00
CA TRP A 34 1.72 10.23 -10.33
C TRP A 34 1.75 11.38 -11.34
N GLU A 35 1.46 12.60 -10.90
CA GLU A 35 1.51 13.81 -11.73
C GLU A 35 2.95 14.25 -12.04
N ASP A 36 3.90 13.91 -11.16
CA ASP A 36 5.34 14.18 -11.33
C ASP A 36 6.04 13.04 -12.10
N ASP A 37 5.82 13.00 -13.42
CA ASP A 37 6.45 12.04 -14.35
C ASP A 37 6.39 10.58 -13.87
N LEU A 38 5.23 10.19 -13.32
CA LEU A 38 5.02 8.84 -12.81
C LEU A 38 6.10 8.41 -11.80
N ASP A 39 6.50 9.28 -10.85
CA ASP A 39 7.54 9.05 -9.82
C ASP A 39 7.26 7.79 -8.98
N ALA A 40 7.53 6.62 -9.56
CA ALA A 40 7.43 5.32 -8.92
C ALA A 40 8.34 5.22 -7.69
N PRO A 41 9.58 5.73 -7.69
CA PRO A 41 10.35 5.88 -6.46
C PRO A 41 9.62 6.65 -5.35
N GLY A 42 8.91 7.74 -5.68
CA GLY A 42 8.05 8.50 -4.77
C GLY A 42 6.92 7.70 -4.18
N VAL A 43 6.19 6.96 -5.02
CA VAL A 43 5.14 6.03 -4.58
C VAL A 43 5.72 4.99 -3.62
N LEU A 44 6.87 4.39 -3.94
CA LEU A 44 7.51 3.40 -3.07
C LEU A 44 7.98 3.99 -1.73
N ARG A 45 8.43 5.25 -1.70
CA ARG A 45 8.73 5.96 -0.45
C ARG A 45 7.49 6.11 0.44
N VAL A 46 6.34 6.47 -0.16
CA VAL A 46 5.07 6.56 0.56
C VAL A 46 4.68 5.19 1.14
N LEU A 47 4.72 4.13 0.31
CA LEU A 47 4.39 2.77 0.76
C LEU A 47 5.31 2.29 1.89
N ARG A 48 6.59 2.61 1.83
CA ARG A 48 7.54 2.24 2.89
C ARG A 48 7.24 2.94 4.21
N ARG A 49 6.84 4.21 4.18
CA ARG A 49 6.42 4.94 5.38
C ARG A 49 5.17 4.30 5.99
N VAL A 50 4.16 4.03 5.16
CA VAL A 50 2.88 3.41 5.56
C VAL A 50 3.07 2.05 6.20
N ALA A 51 3.97 1.22 5.65
CA ALA A 51 4.26 -0.11 6.19
C ALA A 51 4.85 -0.09 7.61
N THR A 52 5.48 1.02 8.01
CA THR A 52 6.18 1.16 9.30
C THR A 52 5.51 2.13 10.27
N ASP A 53 4.42 2.79 9.87
CA ASP A 53 3.75 3.82 10.67
C ASP A 53 2.89 3.16 11.77
N PRO A 54 3.30 3.21 13.05
CA PRO A 54 2.61 2.50 14.13
C PRO A 54 1.21 3.04 14.41
N ASP A 55 0.91 4.28 14.02
CA ASP A 55 -0.35 4.95 14.30
C ASP A 55 -1.40 4.70 13.20
N LEU A 56 -0.98 4.13 12.08
CA LEU A 56 -1.86 3.82 10.96
C LEU A 56 -2.50 2.43 11.12
N PRO A 57 -3.84 2.32 11.20
CA PRO A 57 -4.51 1.03 11.29
C PRO A 57 -4.22 0.15 10.07
N ASP A 58 -4.10 -1.16 10.29
CA ASP A 58 -3.84 -2.15 9.23
C ASP A 58 -4.85 -2.07 8.07
N GLY A 59 -6.14 -1.91 8.37
CA GLY A 59 -7.15 -1.73 7.33
C GLY A 59 -6.91 -0.51 6.44
N ALA A 60 -6.28 0.55 6.97
CA ALA A 60 -5.89 1.72 6.19
C ALA A 60 -4.59 1.45 5.40
N ARG A 61 -3.63 0.72 5.98
CA ARG A 61 -2.43 0.26 5.27
C ARG A 61 -2.81 -0.57 4.05
N PHE A 62 -3.72 -1.53 4.21
CA PHE A 62 -4.28 -2.33 3.12
C PHE A 62 -4.83 -1.45 2.00
N GLU A 63 -5.75 -0.52 2.31
CA GLU A 63 -6.38 0.34 1.31
C GLU A 63 -5.36 1.24 0.59
N VAL A 64 -4.34 1.74 1.29
CA VAL A 64 -3.26 2.53 0.66
C VAL A 64 -2.47 1.69 -0.34
N PHE A 65 -2.09 0.47 0.05
CA PHE A 65 -1.35 -0.45 -0.82
C PHE A 65 -2.19 -0.86 -2.04
N ALA A 66 -3.47 -1.19 -1.85
CA ALA A 66 -4.40 -1.54 -2.93
C ALA A 66 -4.66 -0.35 -3.88
N TYR A 67 -4.74 0.87 -3.34
CA TYR A 67 -4.90 2.09 -4.14
C TYR A 67 -3.65 2.37 -4.99
N ALA A 68 -2.45 2.29 -4.40
CA ALA A 68 -1.19 2.48 -5.12
C ALA A 68 -0.93 1.41 -6.17
N ASP A 69 -1.38 0.17 -5.93
CA ASP A 69 -1.16 -0.95 -6.85
C ASP A 69 -1.87 -0.77 -8.20
N ARG A 70 -2.99 -0.02 -8.25
CA ARG A 70 -3.68 0.31 -9.51
C ARG A 70 -2.76 1.04 -10.49
N PHE A 71 -1.77 1.74 -9.96
CA PHE A 71 -0.77 2.44 -10.75
C PHE A 71 0.48 1.60 -10.99
N LEU A 72 0.98 0.90 -9.96
CA LEU A 72 2.22 0.14 -10.05
C LEU A 72 2.09 -1.19 -10.80
N GLY A 73 0.89 -1.78 -10.83
CA GLY A 73 0.64 -3.07 -11.49
C GLY A 73 1.38 -4.24 -10.85
N LEU A 74 1.68 -4.17 -9.56
CA LEU A 74 2.49 -5.18 -8.85
C LEU A 74 1.65 -6.32 -8.29
N HIS A 75 0.33 -6.27 -8.40
CA HIS A 75 -0.60 -7.26 -7.84
C HIS A 75 -0.32 -7.48 -6.35
N LEU A 76 -0.31 -6.39 -5.58
CA LEU A 76 -0.02 -6.41 -4.15
C LEU A 76 -1.12 -7.12 -3.36
N THR A 77 -2.35 -7.17 -3.88
CA THR A 77 -3.48 -7.86 -3.28
C THR A 77 -3.58 -9.34 -3.66
N ARG A 78 -2.60 -9.88 -4.40
CA ARG A 78 -2.64 -11.25 -4.95
C ARG A 78 -2.90 -12.33 -3.90
N ASP A 79 -2.28 -12.20 -2.73
CA ASP A 79 -2.30 -13.26 -1.72
C ASP A 79 -3.47 -13.07 -0.72
N VAL A 80 -4.30 -12.03 -0.89
CA VAL A 80 -5.49 -11.78 -0.06
C VAL A 80 -6.45 -12.97 -0.16
N GLY A 81 -6.85 -13.49 1.00
CA GLY A 81 -7.73 -14.66 1.09
C GLY A 81 -7.03 -16.01 0.90
N SER A 82 -5.71 -16.02 0.66
CA SER A 82 -4.94 -17.26 0.64
C SER A 82 -4.74 -17.79 2.07
N PRO A 83 -4.69 -19.12 2.26
CA PRO A 83 -4.28 -19.70 3.54
C PRO A 83 -2.84 -19.28 3.89
N PRO A 84 -2.51 -19.10 5.18
CA PRO A 84 -1.16 -18.79 5.63
C PRO A 84 -0.17 -19.93 5.38
#